data_AF-A0AAE9MCM4-F1
#
_entry.id   AF-A0AAE9MCM4-F1
#
_cell.length_a   1.000
_cell.length_b   1.000
_cell.length_c   1.000
_cell.angle_alpha   90.00
_cell.angle_beta   90.00
_cell.angle_gamma   90.00
#
_symmetry.space_group_name_H-M   'P 1'
#
loop_
_entity.id
_entity.type
_entity.pdbx_description
1 polymer ?
#
loop_
_entity_poly.entity_id
_entity_poly.type
_entity_poly.pdbx_seq_one_letter_code
_entity_poly.pdbx_strand_id
1 'polypeptide(L)' 'MRYAARRKQDISVSTTPLEVVIPLEQPVKIYSAKELAAMPLSVMNAAIEAQERFYQLEELTHMGGRL' A
#
# COMPACT_ATOMS: atom_id res chain seq x y z
N MET A 1 -34.75 -31.39 32.75
CA MET A 1 -33.93 -30.28 32.20
C MET A 1 -34.24 -30.14 30.72
N ARG A 2 -34.63 -28.95 30.24
CA ARG A 2 -34.93 -28.69 28.82
C ARG A 2 -33.66 -28.23 28.12
N TYR A 3 -33.12 -29.03 27.23
CA TYR A 3 -31.98 -28.63 26.41
C TYR A 3 -32.46 -27.59 25.37
N ALA A 4 -31.95 -26.36 25.46
CA ALA A 4 -32.19 -25.36 24.45
C ALA A 4 -31.43 -25.75 23.17
N ALA A 5 -32.15 -26.05 22.09
CA ALA A 5 -31.55 -26.29 20.78
C ALA A 5 -30.85 -25.00 20.30
N ARG A 6 -29.53 -25.06 20.09
CA ARG A 6 -28.77 -23.97 19.47
C ARG A 6 -29.33 -23.74 18.06
N ARG A 7 -30.00 -22.60 17.84
CA ARG A 7 -30.36 -22.14 16.51
C ARG A 7 -29.05 -21.86 15.77
N LYS A 8 -28.77 -22.63 14.71
CA LYS A 8 -27.70 -22.29 13.78
C LYS A 8 -28.12 -20.97 13.12
N GLN A 9 -27.35 -19.91 13.36
CA GLN A 9 -27.44 -18.70 12.57
C GLN A 9 -26.88 -19.06 11.20
N ASP A 10 -27.74 -19.09 10.18
CA ASP A 10 -27.30 -19.15 8.80
C ASP A 10 -26.64 -17.81 8.49
N ILE A 11 -25.32 -17.74 8.68
CA ILE A 11 -24.50 -16.63 8.20
C ILE A 11 -24.54 -16.76 6.67
N SER A 12 -25.40 -16.01 6.01
CA SER A 12 -25.39 -15.89 4.56
C SER A 12 -24.13 -15.11 4.18
N VAL A 13 -23.01 -15.81 4.07
CA VAL A 13 -21.77 -15.25 3.53
C VAL A 13 -22.06 -14.98 2.04
N SER A 14 -22.20 -13.70 1.70
CA SER A 14 -22.42 -13.31 0.30
C SER A 14 -21.30 -13.89 -0.56
N THR A 15 -21.67 -14.70 -1.55
CA THR A 15 -20.72 -15.34 -2.48
C THR A 15 -20.23 -14.37 -3.56
N THR A 16 -20.75 -13.14 -3.58
CA THR A 16 -20.30 -12.09 -4.50
C THR A 16 -18.92 -11.61 -4.09
N PRO A 17 -17.90 -11.69 -4.96
CA PRO A 17 -16.60 -11.09 -4.71
C PRO A 17 -16.77 -9.62 -4.33
N LEU A 18 -16.14 -9.20 -3.24
CA LEU A 18 -16.04 -7.79 -2.92
C LEU A 18 -15.10 -7.15 -3.95
N GLU A 19 -15.66 -6.42 -4.91
CA GLU A 19 -14.88 -5.59 -5.84
C GLU A 19 -14.32 -4.38 -5.06
N VAL A 20 -13.21 -4.60 -4.36
CA VAL A 20 -12.49 -3.54 -3.67
C VAL A 20 -11.66 -2.79 -4.72
N VAL A 21 -12.12 -1.59 -5.09
CA VAL A 21 -11.32 -0.67 -5.92
C VAL A 21 -10.17 -0.15 -5.06
N ILE A 22 -8.94 -0.58 -5.38
CA ILE A 22 -7.73 -0.06 -4.75
C ILE A 22 -7.27 1.15 -5.57
N PRO A 23 -7.31 2.38 -5.03
CA PRO A 23 -6.74 3.53 -5.72
C PRO A 23 -5.23 3.32 -5.88
N LEU A 24 -4.74 3.39 -7.11
CA LEU A 24 -3.31 3.30 -7.38
C LEU A 24 -2.67 4.66 -7.10
N GLU A 25 -1.65 4.65 -6.25
CA GLU A 25 -0.79 5.82 -6.06
C GLU A 25 -0.06 6.15 -7.37
N GLN A 26 0.19 7.44 -7.60
CA GLN A 26 0.93 7.86 -8.78
C GLN A 26 2.39 7.39 -8.69
N PRO A 27 3.02 7.00 -9.81
CA PRO A 27 4.42 6.60 -9.82
C PRO A 27 5.30 7.79 -9.39
N VAL A 28 6.06 7.60 -8.31
CA VAL A 28 7.06 8.58 -7.87
C VAL A 28 8.29 8.44 -8.75
N LYS A 29 8.70 9.55 -9.39
CA LYS A 29 9.96 9.58 -10.14
C LYS A 29 11.14 9.54 -9.18
N ILE A 30 12.02 8.57 -9.36
CA ILE A 30 13.30 8.49 -8.64
C ILE A 30 14.32 9.36 -9.37
N TYR A 31 14.85 10.36 -8.68
CA TYR A 31 15.87 11.26 -9.19
C TYR A 31 17.27 10.78 -8.82
N SER A 32 18.22 10.96 -9.74
CA SER A 32 19.63 10.76 -9.46
C SER A 32 20.20 11.90 -8.61
N ALA A 33 21.35 11.66 -7.96
CA ALA A 33 22.02 12.67 -7.15
C ALA A 33 22.35 13.95 -7.95
N LYS A 34 22.69 13.82 -9.24
CA LYS A 34 22.96 14.97 -10.11
C LYS A 34 21.71 15.80 -10.38
N GLU A 35 20.57 15.12 -10.58
CA GLU A 35 19.29 15.80 -10.80
C GLU A 35 18.82 16.51 -9.54
N LEU A 36 18.93 15.88 -8.37
CA LEU A 36 18.59 16.48 -7.08
C LEU A 36 19.43 17.73 -6.79
N ALA A 37 20.73 17.69 -7.06
CA ALA A 37 21.64 18.81 -6.83
C ALA A 37 21.34 20.04 -7.71
N ALA A 38 20.63 19.85 -8.83
CA ALA A 38 20.22 20.93 -9.72
C ALA A 38 18.85 21.54 -9.33
N MET A 39 18.16 20.99 -8.33
CA MET A 39 16.83 21.43 -7.92
C MET A 39 16.88 22.57 -6.89
N PRO A 40 15.82 23.41 -6.83
CA PRO A 40 15.58 24.28 -5.68
C PRO A 40 15.47 23.44 -4.40
N LEU A 41 16.00 23.95 -3.28
CA LEU A 41 16.08 23.23 -2.00
C LEU A 41 14.73 22.65 -1.54
N SER A 42 13.63 23.39 -1.74
CA SER A 42 12.28 22.94 -1.41
C SER A 42 11.82 21.73 -2.22
N VAL A 43 12.14 21.71 -3.52
CA VAL A 43 11.80 20.62 -4.44
C VAL A 43 12.68 19.41 -4.17
N MET A 44 13.97 19.64 -3.89
CA MET A 44 14.90 18.58 -3.51
C MET A 44 14.44 17.84 -2.25
N ASN A 45 14.03 18.59 -1.21
CA ASN A 45 13.56 17.97 0.04
C ASN A 45 12.30 17.12 -0.17
N ALA A 46 11.34 17.60 -0.96
CA ALA A 46 10.14 16.84 -1.29
C ALA A 46 10.46 15.57 -2.11
N ALA A 47 11.42 15.66 -3.03
CA ALA A 47 11.88 14.52 -3.82
C ALA A 47 12.59 13.47 -2.96
N ILE A 48 13.43 13.88 -2.01
CA ILE A 48 14.10 12.99 -1.07
C ILE A 48 13.07 12.28 -0.18
N GLU A 49 12.12 13.02 0.41
CA GLU A 49 11.08 12.44 1.26
C GLU A 49 10.25 11.39 0.51
N ALA A 50 9.91 11.64 -0.75
CA ALA A 50 9.18 10.68 -1.56
C ALA A 50 10.00 9.40 -1.86
N GLN A 51 11.31 9.53 -2.10
CA GLN A 51 12.22 8.39 -2.29
C GLN A 51 12.38 7.57 -1.01
N GLU A 52 12.49 8.21 0.16
CA GLU A 52 12.59 7.53 1.45
C GLU A 52 11.32 6.72 1.77
N ARG A 53 10.14 7.29 1.52
CA ARG A 53 8.86 6.58 1.69
C ARG A 53 8.76 5.37 0.76
N PHE A 54 9.21 5.50 -0.48
CA PHE A 54 9.25 4.39 -1.42
C PHE A 54 10.17 3.27 -0.92
N TYR A 55 11.38 3.62 -0.49
CA TYR A 55 12.33 2.65 0.08
C TYR A 55 11.75 1.92 1.30
N GLN A 56 11.10 2.63 2.22
CA GLN A 56 10.43 2.02 3.37
C GLN A 56 9.32 1.05 2.95
N LEU A 57 8.52 1.42 1.95
CA LEU A 57 7.47 0.56 1.40
C LEU A 57 8.05 -0.70 0.76
N GLU A 58 9.14 -0.57 0.01
CA GLU A 58 9.85 -1.70 -0.59
C GLU A 58 10.40 -2.66 0.47
N GLU A 59 11.09 -2.14 1.49
CA GLU A 59 11.63 -2.93 2.62
C GLU A 59 10.53 -3.65 3.42
N LEU A 60 9.37 -3.01 3.62
CA LEU A 60 8.26 -3.62 4.37
C LEU A 60 7.50 -4.67 3.56
N THR A 61 7.35 -4.45 2.26
CA THR A 61 6.44 -5.27 1.43
C THR A 61 7.18 -6.28 0.55
N HIS A 62 8.47 -6.08 0.29
CA HIS A 62 9.30 -6.88 -0.62
C HIS A 62 8.66 -7.08 -2.02
N MET A 63 7.78 -6.16 -2.42
CA MET A 63 6.93 -6.27 -3.62
C MET A 63 7.70 -6.16 -4.95
N GLY A 64 9.03 -6.08 -4.92
CA GLY A 64 9.91 -5.95 -6.08
C GLY A 64 10.84 -7.15 -6.28
N GLY A 65 10.44 -8.36 -5.85
CA GLY A 65 11.11 -9.64 -6.05
C GLY A 65 12.56 -9.55 -6.54
N ARG A 66 13.51 -9.61 -5.59
CA ARG A 66 14.97 -9.67 -5.77
C ARG A 66 15.36 -10.12 -7.19
N LEU A 67 15.75 -9.16 -8.04
CA LEU A 67 16.30 -9.43 -9.38
C LEU A 67 17.56 -10.29 -9.29
#